data_AF-A0A7K1KGK3-F1
#
_entry.id   AF-A0A7K1KGK3-F1
#
_cell.length_a   1.000
_cell.length_b   1.000
_cell.length_c   1.000
_cell.angle_alpha   90.00
_cell.angle_beta   90.00
_cell.angle_gamma   90.00
#
_symmetry.space_group_name_H-M   'P 1'
#
loop_
_entity.id
_entity.type
_entity.pdbx_description
1 polymer ?
#
loop_
_entity_poly.entity_id
_entity_poly.type
_entity_poly.pdbx_seq_one_letter_code
_entity_poly.pdbx_strand_id
1 'polypeptide(L)' 'MFDDLNAIRSVARAAAVISAIADAGNSCARLAEVVRVTGTSKTTAHRLLRTLCDIGWVDSAANSTST' A
#
# COMPACT_ATOMS: atom_id res chain seq x y z
N MET A 1 -7.43 -13.05 -11.69
CA MET A 1 -7.82 -12.85 -10.27
C MET A 1 -6.94 -13.78 -9.46
N PHE A 2 -6.24 -13.30 -8.43
CA PHE A 2 -5.20 -14.06 -7.73
C PHE A 2 -5.83 -15.22 -6.95
N ASP A 3 -6.10 -16.32 -7.65
CA ASP A 3 -6.78 -17.50 -7.12
C ASP A 3 -5.73 -18.59 -6.83
N ASP A 4 -5.81 -19.06 -5.59
CA ASP A 4 -4.89 -19.91 -4.82
C ASP A 4 -4.13 -21.03 -5.56
N LEU A 5 -2.80 -20.94 -5.50
CA LEU A 5 -1.91 -22.05 -5.11
C LEU A 5 -0.75 -21.45 -4.27
N ASN A 6 -0.89 -21.43 -2.94
CA ASN A 6 0.18 -21.11 -1.97
C ASN A 6 0.68 -19.65 -1.93
N ALA A 7 -0.11 -18.68 -2.39
CA ALA A 7 0.26 -17.27 -2.29
C ALA A 7 0.11 -16.79 -0.83
N ILE A 8 1.20 -16.30 -0.25
CA ILE A 8 1.16 -15.68 1.09
C ILE A 8 0.26 -14.44 1.00
N ARG A 9 -0.92 -14.50 1.64
CA ARG A 9 -1.95 -13.44 1.58
C ARG A 9 -1.44 -12.04 1.94
N SER A 10 -0.42 -11.92 2.79
CA SER A 10 0.21 -10.62 3.09
C SER A 10 0.96 -10.04 1.89
N VAL A 11 1.62 -10.87 1.08
CA VAL A 11 2.34 -10.45 -0.14
C VAL A 11 1.36 -10.00 -1.20
N ALA A 12 0.27 -10.75 -1.44
CA ALA A 12 -0.76 -10.34 -2.39
C ALA A 12 -1.40 -8.99 -2.00
N ARG A 13 -1.65 -8.76 -0.71
CA ARG A 13 -2.14 -7.47 -0.21
C ARG A 13 -1.13 -6.35 -0.39
N ALA A 14 0.15 -6.59 -0.10
CA ALA A 14 1.20 -5.60 -0.32
C ALA A 14 1.34 -5.23 -1.81
N ALA A 15 1.30 -6.21 -2.71
CA ALA A 15 1.30 -5.99 -4.15
C ALA A 15 0.10 -5.13 -4.59
N ALA A 16 -1.10 -5.43 -4.09
CA ALA A 16 -2.29 -4.64 -4.39
C ALA A 16 -2.18 -3.18 -3.90
N VAL A 17 -1.55 -2.96 -2.73
CA VAL A 17 -1.27 -1.60 -2.22
C VAL A 17 -0.30 -0.86 -3.15
N ILE A 18 0.79 -1.52 -3.57
CA ILE A 18 1.78 -0.92 -4.47
C ILE A 18 1.15 -0.58 -5.82
N SER A 19 0.38 -1.49 -6.41
CA SER A 19 -0.34 -1.24 -7.67
C SER A 19 -1.31 -0.06 -7.55
N ALA A 20 -2.06 0.03 -6.45
CA ALA A 20 -2.98 1.15 -6.24
C ALA A 20 -2.25 2.51 -6.14
N ILE A 21 -1.04 2.53 -5.59
CA ILE A 21 -0.20 3.73 -5.53
C ILE A 21 0.39 4.04 -6.91
N ALA A 22 0.88 3.04 -7.64
CA ALA A 22 1.43 3.21 -8.98
C ALA A 22 0.36 3.73 -9.97
N ASP A 23 -0.87 3.22 -9.88
CA ASP A 23 -2.00 3.66 -10.71
C ASP A 23 -2.41 5.11 -10.42
N ALA A 24 -2.18 5.60 -9.20
CA ALA A 24 -2.39 7.02 -8.86
C ALA A 24 -1.31 7.95 -9.47
N GLY A 25 -0.22 7.38 -10.00
CA GLY A 25 0.87 8.10 -10.66
C GLY A 25 1.54 9.13 -9.74
N ASN A 26 1.74 10.35 -10.23
CA ASN A 26 2.30 11.47 -9.47
C ASN A 26 1.35 12.04 -8.38
N SER A 27 0.12 11.51 -8.27
CA SER A 27 -0.81 11.94 -7.23
C SER A 27 -0.59 11.13 -5.96
N CYS A 28 -0.46 11.80 -4.82
CA CYS A 28 -0.32 11.14 -3.53
C CYS A 28 -1.58 10.31 -3.23
N ALA A 29 -1.48 8.98 -3.31
CA ALA A 29 -2.60 8.09 -3.04
C ALA A 29 -3.04 8.21 -1.58
N ARG A 30 -4.31 8.57 -1.36
CA ARG A 30 -4.85 8.72 0.01
C ARG A 30 -5.03 7.34 0.64
N LEU A 31 -4.77 7.22 1.95
CA LEU A 31 -4.99 5.99 2.72
C LEU A 31 -6.40 5.39 2.52
N ALA A 32 -7.43 6.24 2.40
CA ALA A 32 -8.80 5.80 2.16
C ALA A 32 -8.98 5.10 0.80
N GLU A 33 -8.20 5.49 -0.19
CA GLU A 33 -8.21 4.94 -1.54
C GLU A 33 -7.52 3.57 -1.57
N VAL A 34 -6.39 3.46 -0.89
CA VAL A 34 -5.70 2.18 -0.64
C VAL A 34 -6.62 1.19 0.06
N VAL A 35 -7.35 1.62 1.09
CA VAL A 35 -8.34 0.80 1.79
C VAL A 35 -9.46 0.33 0.85
N ARG A 36 -9.98 1.25 0.03
CA ARG A 36 -11.06 0.96 -0.93
C ARG A 36 -10.63 -0.07 -1.98
N VAL A 37 -9.44 0.07 -2.55
CA VAL A 37 -8.93 -0.80 -3.63
C VAL A 37 -8.52 -2.17 -3.10
N THR A 38 -7.94 -2.22 -1.89
CA THR A 38 -7.42 -3.48 -1.32
C THR A 38 -8.46 -4.27 -0.52
N GLY A 39 -9.60 -3.66 -0.18
CA GLY A 39 -10.62 -4.26 0.68
C GLY A 39 -10.15 -4.56 2.10
N THR A 40 -9.05 -3.93 2.54
CA THR A 40 -8.45 -4.17 3.86
C THR A 40 -8.96 -3.19 4.90
N SER A 41 -8.87 -3.55 6.19
CA SER A 41 -9.17 -2.59 7.26
C SER A 41 -8.16 -1.44 7.29
N LYS A 42 -8.58 -0.25 7.73
CA LYS A 42 -7.70 0.93 7.86
C LYS A 42 -6.42 0.64 8.65
N THR A 43 -6.53 -0.12 9.74
CA THR A 43 -5.38 -0.55 10.55
C THR A 43 -4.42 -1.45 9.78
N THR A 44 -4.95 -2.36 8.95
CA THR A 44 -4.12 -3.27 8.13
C THR A 44 -3.42 -2.51 7.01
N ALA A 45 -4.15 -1.64 6.29
CA ALA A 45 -3.59 -0.78 5.26
C ALA A 45 -2.48 0.12 5.83
N HIS A 46 -2.72 0.72 7.00
CA HIS A 46 -1.73 1.56 7.65
C HIS A 46 -0.45 0.79 8.04
N ARG A 47 -0.57 -0.43 8.58
CA ARG A 47 0.59 -1.27 8.90
C ARG A 47 1.37 -1.66 7.65
N LEU A 48 0.69 -2.04 6.58
CA LEU A 48 1.32 -2.37 5.30
C LEU A 48 2.07 -1.17 4.73
N LEU A 49 1.43 0.00 4.69
CA LEU A 49 2.06 1.24 4.21
C LEU A 49 3.27 1.63 5.06
N ARG A 50 3.18 1.50 6.39
CA ARG A 50 4.32 1.74 7.27
C ARG A 50 5.48 0.80 6.93
N THR A 51 5.22 -0.50 6.81
CA THR A 51 6.25 -1.46 6.40
C THR A 51 6.84 -1.12 5.03
N LEU A 52 6.01 -0.74 4.05
CA LEU A 52 6.46 -0.33 2.72
C LEU A 52 7.31 0.96 2.75
N CYS A 53 7.00 1.91 3.63
CA CYS A 53 7.83 3.09 3.88
C CYS A 53 9.17 2.70 4.52
N ASP A 54 9.14 1.87 5.55
CA ASP A 54 10.32 1.45 6.30
C ASP A 54 11.34 0.73 5.40
N ILE A 55 10.89 -0.01 4.39
CA ILE A 55 11.75 -0.68 3.40
C ILE A 55 12.11 0.19 2.18
N GLY A 56 11.60 1.43 2.10
CA GLY A 56 11.90 2.39 1.03
C GLY A 56 11.15 2.17 -0.29
N TRP A 57 10.04 1.44 -0.28
CA TRP A 57 9.27 1.13 -1.50
C TRP A 57 8.22 2.19 -1.83
N VAL A 58 7.73 2.91 -0.81
CA VAL A 58 6.77 4.00 -0.97
C VAL A 58 7.18 5.15 -0.08
N ASP A 59 6.89 6.38 -0.51
CA ASP A 59 7.08 7.56 0.33
C ASP A 59 5.74 8.06 0.86
N SER A 60 5.75 8.58 2.08
CA SER A 60 4.60 9.20 2.70
C SER A 60 4.82 10.70 2.75
N ALA A 61 3.93 11.47 2.10
CA ALA A 61 4.00 12.93 2.14
C ALA A 61 3.87 13.54 3.55
N ALA A 62 3.50 12.74 4.55
CA ALA A 62 3.48 13.13 5.95
C ALA A 62 4.87 13.10 6.62
N ASN A 63 5.84 12.36 6.07
CA ASN A 63 7.21 12.31 6.59
C ASN A 63 8.19 13.22 5.82
N SER A 64 7.82 13.68 4.61
CA SER A 64 8.74 14.40 3.70
C SER A 64 9.08 15.85 4.13
N THR A 65 8.99 16.16 5.42
CA THR A 65 9.56 17.38 6.02
C THR A 65 10.93 17.07 6.61
N SER A 66 11.95 16.92 5.76
CA SER A 66 13.37 17.23 6.07
C SER A 66 14.26 16.86 4.88
N THR A 67 14.49 17.80 3.96
CA THR A 67 15.81 18.19 3.41
C THR A 67 15.59 19.33 2.42
#